data_AF-A0A329ZT48-F1
#
_entry.id   AF-A0A329ZT48-F1
#
_cell.length_a   1.000
_cell.length_b   1.000
_cell.length_c   1.000
_cell.angle_alpha   90.00
_cell.angle_beta   90.00
_cell.angle_gamma   90.00
#
_symmetry.space_group_name_H-M   'P 1'
#
loop_
_entity.id
_entity.type
_entity.pdbx_description
1 polymer ?
#
loop_
_entity_poly.entity_id
_entity_poly.type
_entity_poly.pdbx_seq_one_letter_code
_entity_poly.pdbx_strand_id
1 'polypeptide(L)'
;MKKRKLPTFTMIELVFILVIIGILASIAIPRLAASRDDAIAVSLKADIGTIMQAMPALYMSQGDNLKDFSQAINVDSSRWIQNNQTLTSVLHDNNSPCVKIEYTNATQNRPSEHIKMGDKILELSILARPACLQLNRLFHTSNTDYTQVINLSGYGISF
;
A
#
# COMPACT_ATOMS: atom_id res chain seq x y z
N MET A 1 -61.10 4.31 -24.01
CA MET A 1 -59.64 4.12 -23.78
C MET A 1 -59.40 2.73 -23.20
N LYS A 2 -58.76 1.82 -23.96
CA LYS A 2 -58.50 0.43 -23.55
C LYS A 2 -57.20 0.37 -22.75
N LYS A 3 -57.27 0.26 -21.42
CA LYS A 3 -56.09 0.04 -20.56
C LYS A 3 -55.51 -1.35 -20.82
N ARG A 4 -54.30 -1.42 -21.37
CA ARG A 4 -53.55 -2.67 -21.50
C ARG A 4 -52.97 -3.02 -20.12
N LYS A 5 -53.29 -4.20 -19.59
CA LYS A 5 -52.55 -4.76 -18.46
C LYS A 5 -51.18 -5.18 -18.99
N LEU A 6 -50.10 -4.59 -18.45
CA LEU A 6 -48.76 -5.11 -18.67
C LEU A 6 -48.63 -6.43 -17.90
N PRO A 7 -47.99 -7.46 -18.47
CA PRO A 7 -47.80 -8.73 -17.78
C PRO A 7 -46.99 -8.52 -16.51
N THR A 8 -47.51 -8.98 -15.37
CA THR A 8 -46.78 -9.04 -14.10
C THR A 8 -45.78 -10.20 -14.17
N PHE A 9 -44.55 -9.94 -13.72
CA PHE A 9 -43.46 -10.91 -13.66
C PHE A 9 -43.90 -12.20 -12.95
N THR A 10 -43.59 -13.37 -13.53
CA THR A 10 -44.00 -14.65 -12.92
C THR A 10 -43.04 -15.04 -11.80
N MET A 11 -43.53 -15.75 -10.77
CA MET A 11 -42.66 -16.26 -9.70
C MET A 11 -41.55 -17.17 -10.24
N ILE A 12 -41.84 -17.96 -11.29
CA ILE A 12 -40.85 -18.87 -11.89
C ILE A 12 -39.73 -18.13 -12.62
N GLU A 13 -40.04 -17.01 -13.27
CA GLU A 13 -39.05 -16.18 -13.98
C GLU A 13 -38.05 -15.54 -13.02
N LEU A 14 -38.53 -15.15 -11.83
CA LEU A 14 -37.68 -14.61 -10.77
C LEU A 14 -36.72 -15.68 -10.21
N VAL A 15 -37.23 -16.89 -10.00
CA VAL A 15 -36.39 -18.01 -9.52
C VAL A 15 -35.31 -18.36 -10.54
N PHE A 16 -35.64 -18.41 -11.83
CA PHE A 16 -34.67 -18.73 -12.87
C PHE A 16 -33.52 -17.70 -12.93
N ILE A 17 -33.83 -16.41 -12.77
CA ILE A 17 -32.83 -15.35 -12.76
C ILE A 17 -31.88 -15.47 -11.57
N LEU A 18 -32.41 -15.74 -10.37
CA LEU A 18 -31.58 -15.90 -9.17
C LEU A 18 -30.62 -17.09 -9.30
N VAL A 19 -31.07 -18.19 -9.92
CA VAL A 19 -30.19 -19.35 -10.19
C VAL A 19 -29.06 -18.97 -11.15
N ILE A 20 -29.35 -18.27 -12.24
CA ILE A 20 -28.32 -17.84 -13.19
C ILE A 20 -27.31 -16.88 -12.54
N ILE A 21 -27.80 -15.86 -11.80
CA ILE A 21 -26.92 -14.92 -11.08
C ILE A 21 -26.07 -15.67 -10.06
N GLY A 22 -26.64 -16.67 -9.36
CA GLY A 22 -25.89 -17.52 -8.43
C GLY A 22 -24.71 -18.22 -9.09
N ILE A 23 -24.92 -18.86 -10.23
CA ILE A 23 -23.85 -19.59 -10.97
C ILE A 23 -22.77 -18.61 -11.46
N LEU A 24 -23.17 -17.48 -12.06
CA LEU A 24 -22.21 -16.49 -12.56
C LEU A 24 -21.41 -15.85 -11.43
N ALA A 25 -22.05 -15.55 -10.29
CA ALA A 25 -21.40 -14.96 -9.13
C ALA A 25 -20.33 -15.87 -8.54
N SER A 26 -20.60 -17.18 -8.43
CA SER A 26 -19.62 -18.16 -7.90
C SER A 26 -18.31 -18.18 -8.68
N ILE A 27 -18.35 -17.93 -9.99
CA ILE A 27 -17.15 -17.91 -10.85
C ILE A 27 -16.49 -16.52 -10.83
N ALA A 28 -17.28 -15.45 -10.81
CA ALA A 28 -16.79 -14.08 -10.90
C ALA A 28 -16.11 -13.58 -9.61
N ILE A 29 -16.65 -13.90 -8.43
CA ILE A 29 -16.15 -13.43 -7.13
C ILE A 29 -14.66 -13.75 -6.90
N PRO A 30 -14.17 -15.00 -7.05
CA PRO A 30 -12.76 -15.30 -6.76
C PRO A 30 -11.80 -14.60 -7.72
N ARG A 31 -12.20 -14.40 -8.97
CA ARG A 31 -11.40 -13.66 -9.98
C ARG A 31 -11.31 -12.17 -9.66
N LEU A 32 -12.42 -11.57 -9.23
CA LEU A 32 -12.46 -10.16 -8.86
C LEU A 32 -11.66 -9.87 -7.59
N ALA A 33 -11.65 -10.80 -6.61
CA ALA A 33 -10.82 -10.67 -5.41
C ALA A 33 -9.32 -10.65 -5.77
N ALA A 34 -8.84 -11.65 -6.52
CA ALA A 34 -7.45 -11.72 -6.93
C ALA A 34 -7.02 -10.49 -7.78
N SER A 35 -7.88 -10.05 -8.71
CA SER A 35 -7.59 -8.87 -9.54
C SER A 35 -7.50 -7.58 -8.73
N ARG A 36 -8.23 -7.45 -7.62
CA ARG A 36 -8.15 -6.28 -6.73
C ARG A 36 -6.83 -6.26 -5.98
N ASP A 37 -6.43 -7.39 -5.42
CA ASP A 37 -5.16 -7.52 -4.69
C ASP A 37 -3.96 -7.25 -5.62
N ASP A 38 -4.02 -7.75 -6.86
CA ASP A 38 -3.02 -7.45 -7.89
C ASP A 38 -2.91 -5.95 -8.20
N ALA A 39 -4.06 -5.27 -8.34
CA ALA A 39 -4.09 -3.83 -8.59
C ALA A 39 -3.54 -3.04 -7.40
N ILE A 40 -3.85 -3.46 -6.17
CA ILE A 40 -3.28 -2.85 -4.96
C ILE A 40 -1.77 -3.06 -4.94
N ALA A 41 -1.26 -4.26 -5.25
CA ALA A 41 0.18 -4.53 -5.26
C ALA A 41 0.96 -3.66 -6.26
N VAL A 42 0.44 -3.46 -7.47
CA VAL A 42 1.05 -2.55 -8.48
C VAL A 42 1.05 -1.11 -7.98
N SER A 43 -0.06 -0.69 -7.38
CA SER A 43 -0.23 0.66 -6.85
C SER A 43 0.71 0.91 -5.67
N LEU A 44 0.89 -0.08 -4.78
CA LEU A 44 1.88 -0.03 -3.70
C LEU A 44 3.30 0.11 -4.25
N LYS A 45 3.67 -0.63 -5.30
CA LYS A 45 5.00 -0.48 -5.92
C LYS A 45 5.24 0.94 -6.43
N ALA A 46 4.24 1.55 -7.07
CA ALA A 46 4.34 2.93 -7.56
C ALA A 46 4.48 3.94 -6.40
N ASP A 47 3.69 3.79 -5.35
CA ASP A 47 3.78 4.63 -4.16
C ASP A 47 5.13 4.49 -3.46
N ILE A 48 5.64 3.26 -3.28
CA ILE A 48 6.96 2.99 -2.69
C ILE A 48 8.05 3.71 -3.50
N GLY A 49 8.03 3.56 -4.83
CA GLY A 49 9.00 4.26 -5.69
C GLY A 49 8.92 5.78 -5.55
N THR A 50 7.71 6.32 -5.42
CA THR A 50 7.49 7.75 -5.18
C THR A 50 8.02 8.19 -3.82
N ILE A 51 7.74 7.45 -2.74
CA ILE A 51 8.22 7.74 -1.39
C ILE A 51 9.75 7.69 -1.34
N MET A 52 10.36 6.66 -1.94
CA MET A 52 11.81 6.49 -1.99
C MET A 52 12.53 7.64 -2.72
N GLN A 53 11.85 8.31 -3.66
CA GLN A 53 12.38 9.48 -4.36
C GLN A 53 12.06 10.80 -3.63
N ALA A 54 10.86 10.92 -3.06
CA ALA A 54 10.39 12.11 -2.37
C ALA A 54 11.17 12.37 -1.07
N MET A 55 11.52 11.32 -0.34
CA MET A 55 12.25 11.43 0.93
C MET A 55 13.62 12.12 0.77
N PRO A 56 14.50 11.66 -0.13
CA PRO A 56 15.73 12.37 -0.43
C PRO A 56 15.54 13.78 -0.97
N ALA A 57 14.56 13.98 -1.85
CA ALA A 57 14.28 15.29 -2.43
C ALA A 57 13.89 16.31 -1.35
N LEU A 58 13.08 15.91 -0.36
CA LEU A 58 12.72 16.79 0.74
C LEU A 58 13.94 17.17 1.59
N TYR A 59 14.78 16.20 1.94
CA TYR A 59 16.00 16.48 2.70
C TYR A 59 16.94 17.42 1.94
N MET A 60 17.11 17.24 0.62
CA MET A 60 17.92 18.16 -0.18
C MET A 60 17.33 19.57 -0.28
N SER A 61 16.00 19.71 -0.27
CA SER A 61 15.33 21.01 -0.37
C SER A 61 15.28 21.80 0.93
N GLN A 62 15.10 21.11 2.06
CA GLN A 62 14.97 21.73 3.39
C GLN A 62 16.29 21.71 4.18
N GLY A 63 17.24 20.87 3.77
CA GLY A 63 18.53 20.69 4.41
C GLY A 63 18.37 20.24 5.86
N ASP A 64 19.24 20.75 6.72
CA ASP A 64 19.22 20.44 8.15
C ASP A 64 17.89 20.83 8.80
N ASN A 65 17.19 21.86 8.30
CA ASN A 65 15.93 22.34 8.90
C ASN A 65 14.73 21.39 8.76
N LEU A 66 14.88 20.25 8.08
CA LEU A 66 13.83 19.25 7.95
C LEU A 66 13.56 18.58 9.32
N LYS A 67 12.36 18.80 9.85
CA LYS A 67 11.91 18.17 11.09
C LYS A 67 11.03 16.96 10.85
N ASP A 68 10.27 16.94 9.76
CA ASP A 68 9.21 15.96 9.54
C ASP A 68 9.22 15.38 8.12
N PHE A 69 9.56 14.11 8.00
CA PHE A 69 9.49 13.35 6.75
C PHE A 69 8.06 12.94 6.37
N SER A 70 7.08 13.04 7.27
CA SER A 70 5.67 12.81 6.97
C SER A 70 5.16 13.74 5.86
N GLN A 71 5.75 14.94 5.73
CA GLN A 71 5.39 15.89 4.67
C GLN A 71 5.70 15.38 3.25
N ALA A 72 6.60 14.40 3.10
CA ALA A 72 6.89 13.75 1.81
C ALA A 72 5.87 12.69 1.43
N ILE A 73 5.09 12.22 2.41
CA ILE A 73 4.23 11.06 2.26
C ILE A 73 2.79 11.55 2.08
N ASN A 74 2.35 11.65 0.84
CA ASN A 74 0.94 11.77 0.53
C ASN A 74 0.48 10.45 -0.11
N VAL A 75 -0.10 9.58 0.70
CA VAL A 75 -0.54 8.25 0.28
C VAL A 75 -2.01 8.04 0.58
N ASP A 76 -2.63 7.21 -0.25
CA ASP A 76 -4.05 6.90 -0.14
C ASP A 76 -4.31 5.97 1.06
N SER A 77 -5.20 6.39 1.96
CA SER A 77 -5.58 5.64 3.17
C SER A 77 -6.33 4.34 2.88
N SER A 78 -6.82 4.14 1.66
CA SER A 78 -7.39 2.85 1.22
C SER A 78 -6.34 1.78 0.94
N ARG A 79 -5.08 2.18 0.74
CA ARG A 79 -3.95 1.29 0.43
C ARG A 79 -2.91 1.25 1.54
N TRP A 80 -2.82 2.32 2.33
CA TRP A 80 -1.85 2.49 3.39
C TRP A 80 -2.47 2.88 4.72
N ILE A 81 -1.85 2.41 5.79
CA ILE A 81 -2.19 2.76 7.17
C ILE A 81 -0.98 3.48 7.74
N GLN A 82 -1.15 4.77 8.08
CA GLN A 82 -0.10 5.61 8.63
C GLN A 82 -0.24 5.71 10.15
N ASN A 83 0.81 5.32 10.86
CA ASN A 83 0.93 5.43 12.31
C ASN A 83 2.23 6.14 12.67
N ASN A 84 2.17 7.44 12.96
CA ASN A 84 3.29 8.33 13.32
C ASN A 84 4.54 8.25 12.43
N GLN A 85 5.37 7.22 12.62
CA GLN A 85 6.66 6.96 11.96
C GLN A 85 6.64 5.71 11.08
N THR A 86 5.50 5.01 11.02
CA THR A 86 5.35 3.75 10.30
C THR A 86 4.22 3.89 9.29
N LEU A 87 4.44 3.35 8.11
CA LEU A 87 3.47 3.24 7.04
C LEU A 87 3.37 1.78 6.63
N THR A 88 2.22 1.18 6.86
CA THR A 88 1.98 -0.24 6.57
C THR A 88 0.98 -0.40 5.44
N SER A 89 1.19 -1.38 4.55
CA SER A 89 0.20 -1.69 3.52
C SER A 89 -1.07 -2.29 4.12
N VAL A 90 -2.21 -2.06 3.46
CA VAL A 90 -3.47 -2.74 3.76
C VAL A 90 -3.39 -4.24 3.40
N LEU A 91 -2.60 -4.60 2.38
CA LEU A 91 -2.30 -6.01 2.10
C LEU A 91 -1.55 -6.62 3.28
N HIS A 92 -2.06 -7.76 3.77
CA HIS A 92 -1.51 -8.46 4.92
C HIS A 92 -1.58 -9.99 4.75
N ASP A 93 -0.63 -10.71 5.35
CA ASP A 93 -0.70 -12.15 5.59
C ASP A 93 -0.92 -12.38 7.08
N ASN A 94 -2.05 -12.96 7.48
CA ASN A 94 -2.36 -13.27 8.89
C ASN A 94 -2.03 -12.10 9.85
N ASN A 95 -2.53 -10.91 9.54
CA ASN A 95 -2.33 -9.68 10.34
C ASN A 95 -0.92 -9.06 10.26
N SER A 96 -0.01 -9.63 9.47
CA SER A 96 1.32 -9.05 9.18
C SER A 96 1.26 -8.29 7.84
N PRO A 97 1.53 -6.98 7.79
CA PRO A 97 1.45 -6.22 6.55
C PRO A 97 2.52 -6.69 5.56
N CYS A 98 2.17 -6.75 4.27
CA CYS A 98 3.08 -7.14 3.20
C CYS A 98 4.22 -6.13 3.01
N VAL A 99 3.94 -4.85 3.27
CA VAL A 99 4.92 -3.76 3.24
C VAL A 99 4.86 -2.99 4.55
N LYS A 100 6.04 -2.73 5.10
CA LYS A 100 6.24 -1.81 6.21
C LYS A 100 7.33 -0.82 5.82
N ILE A 101 7.02 0.47 5.92
CA ILE A 101 8.00 1.55 5.76
C ILE A 101 8.09 2.24 7.11
N GLU A 102 9.28 2.31 7.67
CA GLU A 102 9.56 3.08 8.87
C GLU A 102 10.43 4.27 8.48
N TYR A 103 10.03 5.48 8.88
CA TYR A 103 10.79 6.69 8.61
C TYR A 103 11.06 7.41 9.91
N THR A 104 12.25 7.99 10.02
CA THR A 104 12.59 8.78 11.19
C THR A 104 11.87 10.12 11.15
N ASN A 105 11.65 10.73 12.31
CA ASN A 105 11.07 12.06 12.43
C ASN A 105 11.76 12.74 13.63
N ALA A 106 11.98 14.06 13.58
CA ALA A 106 12.54 14.79 14.72
C ALA A 106 11.47 14.85 15.83
N THR A 107 11.47 13.85 16.72
CA THR A 107 10.46 13.73 17.79
C THR A 107 10.73 14.67 18.97
N GLN A 108 9.67 14.96 19.74
CA GLN A 108 9.68 15.88 20.89
C GLN A 108 10.66 15.52 22.02
N ASN A 109 11.19 14.29 22.06
CA ASN A 109 12.25 13.91 23.02
C ASN A 109 13.65 14.41 22.62
N ARG A 110 13.81 15.02 21.45
CA ARG A 110 15.08 15.62 20.95
C ARG A 110 14.80 16.96 20.22
N PRO A 111 14.33 18.00 20.93
CA PRO A 111 13.78 19.23 20.31
C PRO A 111 14.81 20.15 19.62
N SER A 112 16.09 19.80 19.64
CA SER A 112 17.20 20.56 19.04
C SER A 112 18.01 19.78 18.00
N GLU A 113 17.58 18.59 17.58
CA GLU A 113 18.33 17.75 16.64
C GLU A 113 17.77 17.81 15.22
N HIS A 114 18.53 18.46 14.35
CA HIS A 114 18.54 18.09 12.94
C HIS A 114 18.91 16.60 12.81
N ILE A 115 18.37 15.91 11.80
CA ILE A 115 18.68 14.49 11.55
C ILE A 115 20.20 14.36 11.35
N LYS A 116 20.85 13.49 12.12
CA LYS A 116 22.31 13.42 12.16
C LYS A 116 22.86 12.52 11.07
N MET A 117 24.12 12.74 10.72
CA MET A 117 24.88 11.81 9.90
C MET A 117 24.93 10.44 10.59
N GLY A 118 24.51 9.40 9.86
CA GLY A 118 24.39 8.02 10.34
C GLY A 118 22.96 7.59 10.70
N ASP A 119 21.99 8.52 10.76
CA ASP A 119 20.60 8.16 11.04
C ASP A 119 19.98 7.43 9.85
N LYS A 120 19.24 6.36 10.15
CA LYS A 120 18.33 5.71 9.20
C LYS A 120 17.17 6.66 8.93
N ILE A 121 17.00 7.10 7.69
CA ILE A 121 15.90 7.99 7.31
C ILE A 121 14.66 7.23 6.87
N LEU A 122 14.86 6.08 6.24
CA LEU A 122 13.78 5.22 5.77
C LEU A 122 14.23 3.76 5.79
N GLU A 123 13.39 2.87 6.31
CA GLU A 123 13.56 1.42 6.28
C GLU A 123 12.31 0.82 5.65
N LEU A 124 12.46 0.33 4.41
CA LEU A 124 11.45 -0.43 3.69
C LEU A 124 11.65 -1.90 4.00
N SER A 125 10.59 -2.57 4.41
CA SER A 125 10.53 -4.02 4.62
C SER A 125 9.38 -4.62 3.81
N ILE A 126 9.67 -5.65 3.02
CA ILE A 126 8.70 -6.40 2.22
C ILE A 126 8.71 -7.85 2.68
N LEU A 127 7.53 -8.35 3.04
CA LEU A 127 7.34 -9.67 3.65
C LEU A 127 7.20 -10.78 2.60
N ALA A 128 7.99 -11.85 2.74
CA ALA A 128 8.01 -13.01 1.85
C ALA A 128 6.97 -14.08 2.22
N ARG A 129 5.67 -13.74 2.10
CA ARG A 129 4.53 -14.62 2.41
C ARG A 129 3.66 -14.92 1.19
N PRO A 130 2.88 -16.02 1.18
CA PRO A 130 2.05 -16.40 0.04
C PRO A 130 1.02 -15.33 -0.35
N ALA A 131 0.40 -14.65 0.62
CA ALA A 131 -0.53 -13.55 0.34
C ALA A 131 0.16 -12.31 -0.26
N CYS A 132 1.47 -12.16 -0.07
CA CYS A 132 2.28 -11.05 -0.58
C CYS A 132 3.08 -11.41 -1.85
N LEU A 133 2.87 -12.61 -2.41
CA LEU A 133 3.68 -13.14 -3.50
C LEU A 133 3.66 -12.25 -4.74
N GLN A 134 2.50 -11.66 -5.06
CA GLN A 134 2.40 -10.78 -6.21
C GLN A 134 3.28 -9.55 -6.06
N LEU A 135 3.32 -8.97 -4.86
CA LEU A 135 4.18 -7.85 -4.57
C LEU A 135 5.66 -8.24 -4.67
N ASN A 136 6.05 -9.40 -4.15
CA ASN A 136 7.43 -9.87 -4.25
C ASN A 136 7.89 -10.05 -5.70
N ARG A 137 7.00 -10.56 -6.56
CA ARG A 137 7.26 -10.64 -8.01
C ARG A 137 7.49 -9.26 -8.63
N LEU A 138 6.71 -8.26 -8.21
CA LEU A 138 6.87 -6.90 -8.70
C LEU A 138 8.20 -6.26 -8.26
N PHE A 139 8.72 -6.62 -7.09
CA PHE A 139 10.02 -6.13 -6.59
C PHE A 139 11.21 -7.03 -6.98
N HIS A 140 10.98 -8.10 -7.76
CA HIS A 140 11.99 -9.12 -8.08
C HIS A 140 12.69 -9.69 -6.82
N THR A 141 11.98 -9.76 -5.70
CA THR A 141 12.50 -10.28 -4.44
C THR A 141 12.30 -11.80 -4.37
N SER A 142 13.30 -12.52 -3.84
CA SER A 142 13.21 -13.97 -3.60
C SER A 142 12.36 -14.30 -2.37
N ASN A 143 12.16 -15.59 -2.05
CA ASN A 143 11.36 -16.10 -0.91
C ASN A 143 11.86 -15.71 0.51
N THR A 144 12.57 -14.60 0.63
CA THR A 144 13.13 -14.05 1.86
C THR A 144 12.67 -12.61 2.01
N ASP A 145 12.41 -12.20 3.24
CA ASP A 145 12.03 -10.81 3.53
C ASP A 145 13.08 -9.87 2.96
N TYR A 146 12.62 -8.85 2.23
CA TYR A 146 13.48 -7.87 1.60
C TYR A 146 13.47 -6.60 2.42
N THR A 147 14.64 -6.13 2.82
CA THR A 147 14.78 -4.85 3.51
C THR A 147 15.72 -3.93 2.75
N GLN A 148 15.31 -2.67 2.59
CA GLN A 148 16.14 -1.62 2.04
C GLN A 148 16.14 -0.45 3.01
N VAL A 149 17.33 -0.03 3.41
CA VAL A 149 17.50 1.08 4.36
C VAL A 149 18.20 2.22 3.66
N ILE A 150 17.56 3.38 3.68
CA ILE A 150 18.14 4.63 3.24
C ILE A 150 18.68 5.35 4.48
N ASN A 151 19.96 5.70 4.43
CA ASN A 151 20.69 6.31 5.55
C ASN A 151 21.20 7.70 5.17
N LEU A 152 21.41 8.54 6.17
CA LEU A 152 22.16 9.78 6.04
C LEU A 152 23.67 9.52 6.20
N SER A 153 24.47 10.02 5.27
CA SER A 153 25.94 9.89 5.23
C SER A 153 26.61 11.27 5.17
N GLY A 154 27.94 11.27 5.35
CA GLY A 154 28.78 12.48 5.29
C GLY A 154 28.68 13.29 3.98
N TYR A 155 28.25 12.65 2.90
CA TYR A 155 28.07 13.27 1.57
C TYR A 155 26.58 13.44 1.19
N GLY A 156 25.65 13.27 2.13
CA GLY A 156 24.21 13.25 1.87
C GLY A 156 23.62 11.85 1.97
N ILE A 157 22.64 11.50 1.16
CA ILE A 157 21.86 10.26 1.32
C ILE A 157 22.53 9.05 0.65
N SER A 158 22.58 7.92 1.35
CA SER A 158 23.05 6.63 0.84
C SER A 158 21.90 5.62 0.81
N PHE A 159 21.79 4.87 -0.28
CA PHE A 159 20.75 3.85 -0.53
C PHE A 159 21.24 2.43 -0.23
#